data_AF-A0A950C043-F1
#
_entry.id   AF-A0A950C043-F1
#
_cell.length_a   1.000
_cell.length_b   1.000
_cell.length_c   1.000
_cell.angle_alpha   90.00
_cell.angle_beta   90.00
_cell.angle_gamma   90.00
#
_symmetry.space_group_name_H-M   'P 1'
#
loop_
_entity.id
_entity.type
_entity.pdbx_description
1 polymer ?
#
loop_
_entity_poly.entity_id
_entity_poly.type
_entity_poly.pdbx_seq_one_letter_code
_entity_poly.pdbx_strand_id
1 'polypeptide(L)'
;MSASTEAEVTKPGSLERIYFPELDGLRFIAFLMVYLFHGGLPPGMLSGWIGSGASRAMRENGGMGVQLFFILSGYLITALLLREEARFGRIALWAFWIRRILRIWPLYYLTIVIGFFLLPGLAGAMGTDGYRQMLRIHLVPFSGFLGNWSMALVAPIPYD
;
A
#
# COMPACT_ATOMS: atom_id res chain seq x y z
N MET A 1 60.40 -25.03 6.02
CA MET A 1 59.51 -25.49 4.94
C MET A 1 58.08 -25.24 5.39
N SER A 2 57.37 -24.37 4.64
CA SER A 2 55.92 -24.14 4.54
C SER A 2 55.10 -24.22 5.84
N ALA A 3 54.69 -23.13 6.50
CA ALA A 3 53.76 -22.11 6.01
C ALA A 3 52.60 -22.69 5.17
N SER A 4 51.49 -22.98 5.83
CA SER A 4 50.16 -23.01 5.21
C SER A 4 49.19 -22.34 6.18
N THR A 5 49.26 -21.02 6.20
CA THR A 5 48.20 -20.14 6.70
C THR A 5 46.97 -20.44 5.85
N GLU A 6 46.03 -21.20 6.40
CA GLU A 6 44.68 -21.32 5.86
C GLU A 6 44.07 -19.91 5.92
N ALA A 7 44.02 -19.25 4.77
CA ALA A 7 43.28 -18.02 4.62
C ALA A 7 41.81 -18.34 4.89
N GLU A 8 41.31 -17.90 6.04
CA GLU A 8 39.89 -17.86 6.35
C GLU A 8 39.19 -17.05 5.25
N VAL A 9 38.53 -17.75 4.33
CA VAL A 9 37.70 -17.16 3.30
C VAL A 9 36.50 -16.54 4.01
N THR A 10 36.65 -15.28 4.41
CA THR A 10 35.56 -14.47 4.94
C THR A 10 34.47 -14.41 3.87
N LYS A 11 33.33 -15.07 4.15
CA LYS A 11 32.14 -15.02 3.29
C LYS A 11 31.83 -13.55 3.00
N PRO A 12 31.56 -13.16 1.74
CA PRO A 12 31.16 -11.79 1.44
C PRO A 12 29.97 -11.46 2.33
N GLY A 13 30.16 -10.44 3.18
CA GLY A 13 29.30 -10.15 4.31
C GLY A 13 27.84 -10.18 3.89
N SER A 14 27.07 -11.08 4.51
CA SER A 14 25.63 -11.15 4.34
C SER A 14 25.07 -9.75 4.49
N LEU A 15 24.44 -9.22 3.44
CA LEU A 15 23.79 -7.93 3.47
C LEU A 15 22.72 -7.97 4.55
N GLU A 16 23.05 -7.50 5.75
CA GLU A 16 22.12 -7.45 6.87
C GLU A 16 20.97 -6.52 6.43
N ARG A 17 19.86 -7.13 6.03
CA ARG A 17 18.68 -6.39 5.60
C ARG A 17 18.14 -5.67 6.82
N ILE A 18 18.25 -4.34 6.79
CA ILE A 18 17.68 -3.49 7.81
C ILE A 18 16.16 -3.67 7.76
N TYR A 19 15.62 -4.23 8.84
CA TYR A 19 14.21 -4.54 8.98
C TYR A 19 13.78 -4.13 10.39
N PHE A 20 12.79 -3.25 10.46
CA PHE A 20 12.21 -2.78 11.71
C PHE A 20 10.80 -3.39 11.83
N PRO A 21 10.67 -4.61 12.37
CA PRO A 21 9.40 -5.31 12.42
C PRO A 21 8.30 -4.53 13.14
N GLU A 22 8.67 -3.75 14.15
CA GLU A 22 7.76 -2.94 14.96
C GLU A 22 7.10 -1.83 14.12
N LEU A 23 7.91 -1.16 13.28
CA LEU A 23 7.42 -0.11 12.39
C LEU A 23 6.55 -0.68 11.28
N ASP A 24 6.87 -1.86 10.77
CA ASP A 24 6.02 -2.54 9.79
C ASP A 24 4.69 -2.99 10.41
N GLY A 25 4.68 -3.45 11.67
CA GLY A 25 3.47 -3.73 12.42
C GLY A 25 2.58 -2.50 12.61
N LEU A 26 3.16 -1.37 13.02
CA LEU A 26 2.43 -0.11 13.17
C LEU A 26 1.90 0.41 11.84
N ARG A 27 2.67 0.27 10.75
CA ARG A 27 2.21 0.62 9.40
C ARG A 27 1.07 -0.27 8.94
N PHE A 28 1.10 -1.56 9.26
CA PHE A 28 -0.01 -2.47 8.97
C PHE A 28 -1.28 -2.06 9.73
N ILE A 29 -1.18 -1.71 11.02
CA ILE A 29 -2.31 -1.20 11.80
C ILE A 29 -2.86 0.08 11.18
N ALA A 30 -1.99 1.02 10.82
CA ALA A 30 -2.38 2.27 10.17
C ALA A 30 -3.11 2.02 8.84
N PHE A 31 -2.60 1.11 8.01
CA PHE A 31 -3.28 0.66 6.79
C PHE A 31 -4.65 0.04 7.09
N LEU A 32 -4.72 -0.85 8.08
CA LEU A 32 -5.96 -1.55 8.44
C LEU A 32 -7.04 -0.57 8.89
N MET A 33 -6.68 0.48 9.64
CA MET A 33 -7.61 1.55 10.00
C MET A 33 -8.21 2.22 8.76
N VAL A 34 -7.37 2.59 7.79
CA VAL A 34 -7.81 3.24 6.54
C VAL A 34 -8.67 2.30 5.70
N TYR A 35 -8.27 1.03 5.61
CA TYR A 35 -8.98 0.02 4.86
C TYR A 35 -10.38 -0.23 5.45
N LEU A 36 -10.49 -0.39 6.77
CA LEU A 36 -11.77 -0.59 7.45
C LEU A 36 -12.66 0.66 7.38
N PHE A 37 -12.07 1.85 7.43
CA PHE A 37 -12.78 3.11 7.30
C PHE A 37 -13.40 3.31 5.90
N HIS A 38 -12.67 2.96 4.82
CA HIS A 38 -13.16 3.12 3.44
C HIS A 38 -13.87 1.88 2.88
N GLY A 39 -13.65 0.70 3.46
CA GLY A 39 -14.13 -0.58 2.93
C GLY A 39 -15.65 -0.78 2.94
N GLY A 40 -16.42 0.21 3.40
CA GLY A 40 -17.89 0.18 3.34
C GLY A 40 -18.50 -0.94 4.20
N LEU A 41 -17.87 -1.28 5.32
CA LEU A 41 -18.37 -2.34 6.19
C LEU A 41 -19.78 -2.01 6.72
N PRO A 42 -20.72 -2.98 6.73
CA PRO A 42 -22.06 -2.77 7.26
C PRO A 42 -22.04 -2.20 8.69
N PRO A 43 -22.93 -1.25 9.02
CA PRO A 43 -23.08 -0.76 10.39
C PRO A 43 -23.27 -1.92 11.37
N GLY A 44 -22.51 -1.91 12.46
CA GLY A 44 -22.59 -2.95 13.49
C GLY A 44 -21.75 -4.20 13.23
N MET A 45 -21.22 -4.40 12.01
CA MET A 45 -20.35 -5.55 11.74
C MET A 45 -19.12 -5.54 12.64
N LEU A 46 -18.45 -4.39 12.78
CA LEU A 46 -17.27 -4.24 13.66
C LEU A 46 -17.61 -4.29 15.15
N SER A 47 -18.79 -3.80 15.57
CA SER A 47 -19.11 -3.71 17.00
C SER A 47 -19.18 -5.08 17.68
N GLY A 48 -19.52 -6.14 16.95
CA GLY A 48 -19.51 -7.51 17.48
C GLY A 48 -18.10 -8.04 17.78
N TRP A 49 -17.06 -7.48 17.16
CA TRP A 49 -15.67 -7.95 17.32
C TRP A 49 -14.87 -7.10 18.28
N ILE A 50 -15.03 -5.77 18.19
CA ILE A 50 -14.18 -4.81 18.93
C ILE A 50 -14.99 -3.95 19.92
N GLY A 51 -16.29 -4.17 20.02
CA GLY A 51 -17.19 -3.40 20.87
C GLY A 51 -17.72 -2.12 20.22
N SER A 52 -18.82 -1.59 20.76
CA SER A 52 -19.49 -0.39 20.26
C SER A 52 -18.61 0.86 20.37
N GLY A 53 -17.85 1.00 21.46
CA GLY A 53 -16.93 2.12 21.66
C GLY A 53 -15.81 2.17 20.62
N ALA A 54 -15.07 1.07 20.44
CA ALA A 54 -13.95 1.02 19.50
C ALA A 54 -14.42 1.11 18.03
N SER A 55 -15.55 0.49 17.69
CA SER A 55 -16.13 0.62 16.35
C SER A 55 -16.56 2.05 16.03
N ARG A 56 -17.10 2.78 17.01
CA ARG A 56 -17.38 4.22 16.88
C ARG A 56 -16.10 5.03 16.69
N ALA A 57 -15.09 4.79 17.52
CA ALA A 57 -13.79 5.46 17.38
C ALA A 57 -13.16 5.22 16.00
N MET A 58 -13.23 3.99 15.46
CA MET A 58 -12.76 3.66 14.11
C MET A 58 -13.56 4.41 13.02
N ARG A 59 -14.88 4.52 13.17
CA ARG A 59 -15.72 5.26 12.21
C ARG A 59 -15.47 6.76 12.24
N GLU A 60 -15.10 7.33 13.37
CA GLU A 60 -14.85 8.77 13.52
C GLU A 60 -13.39 9.13 13.20
N ASN A 61 -12.43 8.25 13.51
CA ASN A 61 -11.01 8.55 13.46
C ASN A 61 -10.19 7.63 12.54
N GLY A 62 -10.81 6.66 11.87
CA GLY A 62 -10.11 5.69 11.01
C GLY A 62 -9.29 6.33 9.88
N GLY A 63 -9.71 7.51 9.41
CA GLY A 63 -8.96 8.33 8.46
C GLY A 63 -7.58 8.78 8.96
N MET A 64 -7.36 8.87 10.28
CA MET A 64 -6.06 9.23 10.86
C MET A 64 -4.96 8.21 10.54
N GLY A 65 -5.35 6.98 10.21
CA GLY A 65 -4.42 5.94 9.76
C GLY A 65 -3.58 6.39 8.56
N VAL A 66 -4.10 7.26 7.69
CA VAL A 66 -3.35 7.81 6.55
C VAL A 66 -2.15 8.64 7.04
N GLN A 67 -2.36 9.54 7.99
CA GLN A 67 -1.30 10.40 8.52
C GLN A 67 -0.24 9.56 9.24
N LEU A 68 -0.67 8.62 10.09
CA LEU A 68 0.23 7.72 10.79
C LEU A 68 1.07 6.89 9.81
N PHE A 69 0.46 6.32 8.77
CA PHE A 69 1.15 5.54 7.75
C PHE A 69 2.23 6.36 7.02
N PHE A 70 1.93 7.61 6.66
CA PHE A 70 2.88 8.50 5.98
C PHE A 70 4.02 8.93 6.88
N ILE A 71 3.77 9.26 8.15
CA ILE A 71 4.81 9.61 9.12
C ILE A 71 5.79 8.44 9.30
N LEU A 72 5.26 7.23 9.56
CA LEU A 72 6.09 6.03 9.73
C LEU A 72 6.88 5.67 8.47
N SER A 73 6.26 5.81 7.29
CA SER A 73 6.92 5.56 6.01
C SER A 73 8.01 6.59 5.73
N GLY A 74 7.77 7.86 6.04
CA GLY A 74 8.75 8.94 5.88
C GLY A 74 9.98 8.73 6.76
N TYR A 75 9.76 8.42 8.05
CA TYR A 75 10.84 8.06 8.96
C TYR A 75 11.68 6.89 8.44
N LEU A 76 11.02 5.80 8.03
CA LEU A 76 11.70 4.59 7.55
C LEU A 76 12.52 4.85 6.28
N ILE A 77 11.95 5.57 5.31
CA ILE A 77 12.65 5.92 4.07
C ILE A 77 13.88 6.76 4.40
N THR A 78 13.74 7.83 5.18
CA THR A 78 14.85 8.70 5.54
C THR A 78 15.94 7.96 6.31
N ALA A 79 15.58 7.11 7.28
CA ALA A 79 16.53 6.30 8.04
C ALA A 79 17.32 5.33 7.14
N LEU A 80 16.64 4.70 6.16
CA LEU A 80 17.29 3.83 5.17
C LEU A 80 18.28 4.62 4.28
N LEU A 81 17.89 5.81 3.80
CA LEU A 81 18.73 6.64 2.94
C LEU A 81 19.96 7.20 3.66
N LEU A 82 19.80 7.71 4.88
CA LEU A 82 20.92 8.22 5.69
C LEU A 82 21.94 7.12 6.00
N ARG A 83 21.48 5.89 6.24
CA ARG A 83 22.38 4.76 6.49
C ARG A 83 23.04 4.24 5.21
N GLU A 84 22.35 4.29 4.07
CA GLU A 84 22.95 4.02 2.76
C GLU A 84 24.07 5.01 2.48
N GLU A 85 23.83 6.30 2.71
CA GLU A 85 24.83 7.36 2.59
C GLU A 85 26.02 7.12 3.53
N ALA A 86 25.77 6.86 4.81
CA ALA A 86 26.83 6.59 5.78
C ALA A 86 27.70 5.38 5.41
N ARG A 87 27.13 4.37 4.72
CA ARG A 87 27.83 3.13 4.35
C ARG A 87 28.54 3.21 3.01
N PHE A 88 27.94 3.87 2.01
CA PHE A 88 28.42 3.88 0.62
C PHE A 88 28.87 5.25 0.13
N GLY A 89 28.77 6.29 0.96
CA GLY A 89 29.13 7.68 0.63
C GLY A 89 28.19 8.35 -0.37
N ARG A 90 27.10 7.68 -0.77
CA ARG A 90 26.11 8.20 -1.73
C ARG A 90 24.76 7.50 -1.56
N ILE A 91 23.71 8.18 -2.00
CA ILE A 91 22.33 7.66 -2.02
C ILE A 91 21.96 7.26 -3.46
N ALA A 92 21.63 6.00 -3.71
CA ALA A 92 21.15 5.52 -5.01
C ALA A 92 19.62 5.68 -5.14
N LEU A 93 19.15 6.93 -5.25
CA LEU A 93 17.72 7.26 -5.35
C LEU A 93 17.00 6.51 -6.48
N TRP A 94 17.65 6.38 -7.65
CA TRP A 94 17.06 5.67 -8.79
C TRP A 94 16.77 4.20 -8.47
N ALA A 95 17.71 3.52 -7.81
CA ALA A 95 17.55 2.14 -7.40
C ALA A 95 16.45 2.00 -6.33
N PHE A 96 16.30 2.98 -5.44
CA PHE A 96 15.21 3.04 -4.47
C PHE A 96 13.84 3.11 -5.17
N TRP A 97 13.68 4.01 -6.13
CA TRP A 97 12.41 4.17 -6.86
C TRP A 97 12.05 2.94 -7.69
N ILE A 98 13.02 2.33 -8.38
CA ILE A 98 12.78 1.09 -9.14
C ILE A 98 12.27 -0.03 -8.22
N ARG A 99 12.92 -0.27 -7.07
CA ARG A 99 12.46 -1.29 -6.12
C ARG A 99 11.04 -1.03 -5.63
N ARG A 100 10.70 0.25 -5.43
CA ARG A 100 9.37 0.66 -4.98
C ARG A 100 8.31 0.48 -6.07
N ILE A 101 8.62 0.85 -7.30
CA ILE A 101 7.76 0.66 -8.48
C ILE A 101 7.49 -0.83 -8.70
N LEU A 102 8.53 -1.65 -8.76
CA LEU A 102 8.41 -3.11 -8.95
C LEU A 102 7.64 -3.80 -7.83
N ARG A 103 7.57 -3.20 -6.63
CA ARG A 103 6.76 -3.70 -5.50
C ARG A 103 5.30 -3.26 -5.56
N ILE A 104 5.02 -2.00 -5.91
CA ILE A 104 3.67 -1.41 -5.82
C ILE A 104 2.87 -1.69 -7.09
N TRP A 105 3.48 -1.56 -8.27
CA TRP A 105 2.76 -1.64 -9.54
C TRP A 105 2.09 -3.00 -9.80
N PRO A 106 2.74 -4.15 -9.55
CA PRO A 106 2.08 -5.44 -9.81
C PRO A 106 0.79 -5.60 -9.02
N LEU A 107 0.81 -5.20 -7.74
CA LEU A 107 -0.37 -5.29 -6.88
C LEU A 107 -1.43 -4.26 -7.30
N TYR A 108 -1.02 -3.05 -7.68
CA TYR A 108 -1.93 -2.02 -8.16
C TYR A 108 -2.70 -2.45 -9.41
N TYR A 109 -1.99 -2.95 -10.44
CA TYR A 109 -2.65 -3.42 -11.65
C TYR A 109 -3.49 -4.68 -11.40
N LEU A 110 -3.07 -5.56 -10.49
CA LEU A 110 -3.89 -6.67 -10.05
C LEU A 110 -5.22 -6.18 -9.44
N THR A 111 -5.18 -5.17 -8.57
CA THR A 111 -6.41 -4.59 -8.00
C THR A 111 -7.31 -3.93 -9.04
N ILE A 112 -6.74 -3.31 -10.08
CA ILE A 112 -7.52 -2.79 -11.22
C ILE A 112 -8.20 -3.95 -11.95
N VAL A 113 -7.46 -5.03 -12.25
CA VAL A 113 -8.03 -6.20 -12.93
C VAL A 113 -9.18 -6.80 -12.11
N ILE A 114 -8.97 -6.94 -10.80
CA ILE A 114 -9.99 -7.48 -9.91
C ILE A 114 -11.21 -6.55 -9.85
N GLY A 115 -11.01 -5.26 -9.62
CA GLY A 115 -12.08 -4.29 -9.44
C GLY A 115 -12.90 -4.00 -10.71
N PHE A 116 -12.23 -3.87 -11.86
CA PHE A 116 -12.90 -3.50 -13.12
C PHE A 116 -13.38 -4.68 -13.94
N PHE A 117 -12.82 -5.88 -13.77
CA PHE A 117 -13.16 -7.03 -14.60
C PHE A 117 -13.59 -8.25 -13.80
N LEU A 118 -12.82 -8.69 -12.80
CA LEU A 118 -13.16 -9.93 -12.09
C LEU A 118 -14.46 -9.80 -11.29
N LEU A 119 -14.58 -8.78 -10.43
CA LEU A 119 -15.76 -8.60 -9.57
C LEU A 119 -17.03 -8.32 -10.40
N PRO A 120 -17.04 -7.39 -11.38
CA PRO A 120 -18.22 -7.18 -12.23
C PRO A 120 -18.56 -8.40 -13.08
N GLY A 121 -17.57 -9.18 -13.51
CA GLY A 121 -17.79 -10.43 -14.25
C GLY A 121 -18.49 -11.49 -13.40
N LEU A 122 -18.01 -11.70 -12.17
CA LEU A 122 -18.63 -12.62 -11.21
C LEU A 122 -20.05 -12.18 -10.81
N ALA A 123 -20.28 -10.87 -10.72
CA ALA A 123 -21.59 -10.30 -10.41
C ALA A 123 -22.55 -10.26 -11.62
N GLY A 124 -22.12 -10.67 -12.82
CA GLY A 124 -22.94 -10.58 -14.04
C GLY A 124 -23.22 -9.14 -14.52
N ALA A 125 -22.49 -8.16 -14.00
CA ALA A 125 -22.74 -6.73 -14.24
C ALA A 125 -22.17 -6.21 -15.58
N MET A 126 -21.34 -7.01 -16.28
CA MET A 126 -20.62 -6.58 -17.49
C MET A 126 -21.52 -6.08 -18.63
N GLY A 127 -22.77 -6.54 -18.69
CA GLY A 127 -23.73 -6.13 -19.71
C GLY A 127 -24.43 -4.80 -19.42
N THR A 128 -24.38 -4.30 -18.18
CA THR A 128 -25.19 -3.17 -17.72
C THR A 128 -24.66 -1.83 -18.24
N ASP A 129 -25.56 -0.86 -18.45
CA ASP A 129 -25.18 0.50 -18.85
C ASP A 129 -24.35 1.20 -17.78
N GLY A 130 -24.66 0.96 -16.50
CA GLY A 130 -23.89 1.47 -15.37
C GLY A 130 -22.43 0.98 -15.39
N TYR A 131 -22.19 -0.30 -15.68
CA TYR A 131 -20.83 -0.82 -15.82
C TYR A 131 -20.07 -0.18 -16.98
N ARG A 132 -20.73 -0.03 -18.14
CA ARG A 132 -20.13 0.61 -19.32
C ARG A 132 -19.75 2.06 -19.04
N GLN A 133 -20.60 2.79 -18.32
CA GLN A 133 -20.31 4.15 -17.88
C GLN A 133 -19.14 4.19 -16.88
N MET A 134 -19.14 3.30 -15.87
CA MET A 134 -18.06 3.17 -14.89
C MET A 134 -16.70 2.94 -15.57
N LEU A 135 -16.64 2.01 -16.54
CA LEU A 135 -15.42 1.74 -17.31
C LEU A 135 -14.94 2.99 -18.06
N ARG A 136 -15.83 3.64 -18.81
CA ARG A 136 -15.49 4.81 -19.64
C ARG A 136 -14.92 5.97 -18.82
N ILE A 137 -15.49 6.19 -17.63
CA ILE A 137 -15.11 7.32 -16.77
C ILE A 137 -13.83 7.01 -15.99
N HIS A 138 -13.74 5.81 -15.39
CA HIS A 138 -12.73 5.54 -14.37
C HIS A 138 -11.53 4.72 -14.85
N LEU A 139 -11.65 3.88 -15.89
CA LEU A 139 -10.57 2.96 -16.25
C LEU A 139 -9.27 3.69 -16.64
N VAL A 140 -9.36 4.71 -17.49
CA VAL A 140 -8.20 5.47 -17.97
C VAL A 140 -7.54 6.24 -16.82
N PRO A 141 -8.25 7.02 -15.99
CA PRO A 141 -7.66 7.64 -14.81
C PRO A 141 -7.01 6.65 -13.85
N PHE A 142 -7.65 5.52 -13.54
CA PHE A 142 -7.05 4.51 -12.67
C PHE A 142 -5.79 3.91 -13.30
N SER A 143 -5.78 3.63 -14.61
CA SER A 143 -4.58 3.11 -15.29
C SER A 143 -3.38 4.06 -15.19
N GLY A 144 -3.64 5.38 -15.14
CA GLY A 144 -2.64 6.43 -15.01
C GLY A 144 -2.37 6.94 -13.58
N PHE A 145 -2.81 6.23 -12.53
CA PHE A 145 -2.71 6.68 -11.12
C PHE A 145 -3.46 7.99 -10.80
N LEU A 146 -4.40 8.38 -11.64
CA LEU A 146 -5.28 9.55 -11.50
C LEU A 146 -6.69 9.16 -10.99
N GLY A 147 -6.86 7.95 -10.46
CA GLY A 147 -8.16 7.44 -9.98
C GLY A 147 -8.79 8.35 -8.91
N ASN A 148 -7.98 8.90 -8.01
CA ASN A 148 -8.45 9.85 -6.99
C ASN A 148 -9.09 11.11 -7.61
N TRP A 149 -8.54 11.60 -8.72
CA TRP A 149 -9.05 12.79 -9.41
C TRP A 149 -10.32 12.47 -10.17
N SER A 150 -10.40 11.27 -10.77
CA SER A 150 -11.62 10.78 -11.38
C SER A 150 -12.77 10.72 -10.36
N MET A 151 -12.52 10.21 -9.15
CA MET A 151 -13.53 10.18 -8.08
C MET A 151 -13.87 11.56 -7.54
N ALA A 152 -12.92 12.50 -7.49
CA ALA A 152 -13.16 13.85 -6.98
C ALA A 152 -13.91 14.75 -7.98
N LEU A 153 -13.61 14.62 -9.27
CA LEU A 153 -14.19 15.45 -10.33
C LEU A 153 -15.54 14.90 -10.82
N VAL A 154 -15.74 13.59 -10.70
CA VAL A 154 -17.01 12.93 -11.04
C VAL A 154 -17.76 12.71 -9.72
N ALA A 155 -18.49 13.75 -9.29
CA ALA A 155 -19.41 13.69 -8.16
C ALA A 155 -20.47 12.58 -8.37
N PRO A 156 -21.08 12.04 -7.30
CA PRO A 156 -21.64 10.69 -7.29
C PRO A 156 -22.68 10.51 -8.39
N ILE A 157 -22.58 9.38 -9.09
CA ILE A 157 -23.64 8.86 -9.95
C ILE A 157 -24.92 8.94 -9.11
N PRO A 158 -25.95 9.69 -9.53
CA PRO A 158 -27.23 9.66 -8.85
C PRO A 158 -27.65 8.19 -8.75
N TYR A 159 -27.86 7.71 -7.53
CA TYR A 159 -28.59 6.46 -7.34
C TYR A 159 -30.06 6.89 -7.31
N ASP A 160 -30.65 7.10 -8.48
CA ASP A 160 -32.10 7.07 -8.65
C ASP A 160 -32.66 5.67 -8.37
#